data_AF-A0A1N6R4K4-F1
#
_entry.id   AF-A0A1N6R4K4-F1
#
_cell.length_a   1.000
_cell.length_b   1.000
_cell.length_c   1.000
_cell.angle_alpha   90.00
_cell.angle_beta   90.00
_cell.angle_gamma   90.00
#
_symmetry.space_group_name_H-M   'P 1'
#
loop_
_entity.id
_entity.type
_entity.pdbx_description
1 polymer ?
#
loop_
_entity_poly.entity_id
_entity_poly.type
_entity_poly.pdbx_seq_one_letter_code
_entity_poly.pdbx_strand_id
1 'polypeptide(L)'
;MSANDDWDGLHSLDELLGSEENVHKWRPDLFDTVAPADRATPAVSGDGEVIKPLQAKDQVEVAKVEGKSVLKSSIAPAPAPAPAPAAKPLCLIEAREYALKAHHGQQRRYTAEPYWKHLAEVAGLVASSSSVTPRGIALAWLHATVEETSLTLRDIERDFGASIADGVRCLTGSANSRIPRAARKQRYRNRLASADKDVHTVKLANIASNLASIGHFDPEFALDCYLEEKRLEVGVLVHGDEGLKVLVRRLWLEAKNKATAHFEPVGAE
;
A
#
# COMPACT_ATOMS: atom_id res chain seq x y z
N MET A 1 15.92 11.77 27.97
CA MET A 1 14.49 11.55 28.27
C MET A 1 13.99 10.57 27.21
N SER A 2 13.93 9.29 27.56
CA SER A 2 13.45 8.22 26.67
C SER A 2 11.94 8.33 26.52
N ALA A 3 11.48 8.18 25.29
CA ALA A 3 10.06 8.09 24.98
C ALA A 3 9.70 6.60 24.90
N ASN A 4 9.08 6.11 25.98
CA ASN A 4 8.32 4.86 26.12
C ASN A 4 8.50 3.79 25.03
N ASP A 5 9.52 2.95 25.23
CA ASP A 5 9.57 1.57 24.75
C ASP A 5 8.73 0.69 25.70
N ASP A 6 7.41 0.81 25.65
CA ASP A 6 6.52 -0.03 26.46
C ASP A 6 5.37 -0.58 25.60
N TRP A 7 5.75 -1.52 24.72
CA TRP A 7 4.80 -2.41 24.01
C TRP A 7 4.79 -3.82 24.61
N ASP A 8 5.71 -4.13 25.52
CA ASP A 8 5.78 -5.42 26.24
C ASP A 8 4.86 -5.44 27.49
N GLY A 9 4.34 -4.29 27.94
CA GLY A 9 3.50 -4.14 29.13
C GLY A 9 1.97 -4.20 28.91
N LEU A 10 1.47 -4.49 27.72
CA LEU A 10 0.01 -4.65 27.47
C LEU A 10 -0.41 -6.09 27.82
N HIS A 11 -0.70 -6.32 29.10
CA HIS A 11 -0.90 -7.65 29.69
C HIS A 11 -2.32 -8.24 29.60
N SER A 12 -3.27 -7.66 28.86
CA SER A 12 -4.53 -8.36 28.61
C SER A 12 -5.21 -8.00 27.28
N LEU A 13 -5.89 -9.01 26.71
CA LEU A 13 -6.66 -8.95 25.47
C LEU A 13 -7.73 -7.84 25.50
N ASP A 14 -8.31 -7.57 26.66
CA ASP A 14 -9.41 -6.61 26.87
C ASP A 14 -8.96 -5.14 26.78
N GLU A 15 -7.72 -4.84 27.16
CA GLU A 15 -7.15 -3.48 27.03
C GLU A 15 -6.73 -3.17 25.58
N LEU A 16 -6.44 -4.20 24.78
CA LEU A 16 -5.96 -4.05 23.39
C LEU A 16 -7.09 -3.95 22.36
N LEU A 17 -8.20 -4.63 22.64
CA LEU A 17 -9.34 -4.77 21.71
C LEU A 17 -10.37 -3.64 21.85
N GLY A 18 -10.41 -2.94 22.99
CA GLY A 18 -11.63 -2.21 23.38
C GLY A 18 -12.79 -3.20 23.57
N SER A 19 -13.91 -2.77 24.17
CA SER A 19 -15.01 -3.69 24.46
C SER A 19 -15.48 -4.46 23.20
N GLU A 20 -15.72 -5.76 23.36
CA GLU A 20 -16.16 -6.71 22.31
C GLU A 20 -17.40 -6.25 21.51
N GLU A 21 -18.12 -5.24 22.02
CA GLU A 21 -19.34 -4.68 21.45
C GLU A 21 -19.16 -4.10 20.03
N ASN A 22 -17.93 -3.78 19.61
CA ASN A 22 -17.65 -3.28 18.25
C ASN A 22 -17.25 -4.38 17.23
N VAL A 23 -17.11 -5.64 17.65
CA VAL A 23 -16.63 -6.76 16.80
C VAL A 23 -17.76 -7.41 15.99
N HIS A 24 -19.02 -7.18 16.36
CA HIS A 24 -20.18 -7.78 15.70
C HIS A 24 -20.74 -6.92 14.56
N LYS A 25 -19.95 -6.72 13.50
CA LYS A 25 -20.50 -6.33 12.19
C LYS A 25 -19.61 -6.73 11.01
N TRP A 26 -18.87 -7.81 11.15
CA TRP A 26 -18.08 -8.36 10.05
C TRP A 26 -18.78 -9.56 9.41
N ARG A 27 -18.88 -9.52 8.08
CA ARG A 27 -19.60 -10.44 7.20
C ARG A 27 -18.59 -11.40 6.52
N PRO A 28 -18.24 -12.54 7.14
CA PRO A 28 -17.34 -13.53 6.54
C PRO A 28 -17.85 -14.08 5.20
N ASP A 29 -19.17 -13.99 4.96
CA ASP A 29 -19.87 -14.42 3.75
C ASP A 29 -19.65 -13.50 2.53
N LEU A 30 -19.02 -12.34 2.69
CA LEU A 30 -18.79 -11.41 1.57
C LEU A 30 -17.85 -12.01 0.48
N PHE A 31 -17.11 -13.07 0.80
CA PHE A 31 -16.13 -13.69 -0.08
C PHE A 31 -16.36 -15.20 -0.34
N ASP A 32 -17.46 -15.78 0.15
CA ASP A 32 -17.81 -17.20 -0.02
C ASP A 32 -18.42 -17.54 -1.40
N THR A 33 -17.93 -16.90 -2.46
CA THR A 33 -18.32 -17.26 -3.85
C THR A 33 -17.14 -17.69 -4.71
N VAL A 34 -16.36 -18.67 -4.25
CA VAL A 34 -15.58 -19.52 -5.15
C VAL A 34 -15.60 -20.97 -4.65
N ALA A 35 -16.27 -21.85 -5.39
CA ALA A 35 -16.27 -23.29 -5.15
C ALA A 35 -14.87 -23.89 -5.35
N PRO A 36 -14.48 -24.93 -4.59
CA PRO A 36 -13.17 -25.54 -4.69
C PRO A 36 -13.12 -26.53 -5.86
N ALA A 37 -12.76 -26.06 -7.05
CA ALA A 37 -12.30 -26.90 -8.13
C ALA A 37 -11.30 -26.13 -8.98
N ASP A 38 -10.01 -26.45 -8.81
CA ASP A 38 -8.94 -26.51 -9.84
C ASP A 38 -7.57 -26.36 -9.15
N ARG A 39 -7.15 -27.45 -8.48
CA ARG A 39 -5.74 -27.67 -8.18
C ARG A 39 -5.06 -28.10 -9.47
N ALA A 40 -4.41 -27.18 -10.18
CA ALA A 40 -3.46 -27.51 -11.23
C ALA A 40 -2.06 -27.68 -10.63
N THR A 41 -1.42 -28.79 -10.98
CA THR A 41 -0.06 -29.22 -10.63
C THR A 41 1.01 -28.28 -11.20
N PRO A 42 2.21 -28.18 -10.58
CA PRO A 42 3.29 -27.36 -11.12
C PRO A 42 3.99 -28.08 -12.28
N ALA A 43 4.16 -27.37 -13.40
CA ALA A 43 5.03 -27.80 -14.51
C ALA A 43 6.42 -27.19 -14.35
N VAL A 44 7.44 -28.05 -14.50
CA VAL A 44 8.86 -27.70 -14.56
C VAL A 44 9.27 -27.49 -16.02
N SER A 45 9.98 -26.41 -16.30
CA SER A 45 11.09 -26.31 -17.26
C SER A 45 11.83 -25.01 -16.89
N GLY A 46 13.14 -24.94 -16.73
CA GLY A 46 14.18 -25.59 -17.51
C GLY A 46 14.62 -24.60 -18.58
N ASP A 47 15.48 -23.65 -18.19
CA ASP A 47 16.73 -23.33 -18.90
C ASP A 47 17.31 -22.01 -18.36
N GLY A 48 18.51 -22.13 -17.79
CA GLY A 48 19.25 -21.02 -17.23
C GLY A 48 19.80 -20.10 -18.30
N GLU A 49 19.57 -18.80 -18.14
CA GLU A 49 20.37 -17.80 -18.81
C GLU A 49 20.85 -16.74 -17.82
N VAL A 50 22.18 -16.58 -17.79
CA VAL A 50 22.94 -15.71 -16.89
C VAL A 50 22.84 -14.27 -17.40
N ILE A 51 22.19 -13.39 -16.64
CA ILE A 51 22.19 -11.95 -16.95
C ILE A 51 23.53 -11.34 -16.51
N LYS A 52 24.31 -10.87 -17.50
CA LYS A 52 25.61 -10.20 -17.33
C LYS A 52 25.47 -8.77 -16.77
N PRO A 53 26.47 -8.25 -16.03
CA PRO A 53 26.42 -6.91 -15.46
C PRO A 53 26.57 -5.82 -16.52
N LEU A 54 25.74 -4.77 -16.40
CA LEU A 54 25.79 -3.59 -17.25
C LEU A 54 26.97 -2.69 -16.87
N GLN A 55 27.82 -2.37 -17.85
CA GLN A 55 29.00 -1.53 -17.65
C GLN A 55 28.65 -0.06 -17.48
N ALA A 56 29.34 0.58 -16.53
CA ALA A 56 29.27 2.01 -16.27
C ALA A 56 30.05 2.79 -17.33
N LYS A 57 29.35 3.63 -18.10
CA LYS A 57 29.92 4.79 -18.79
C LYS A 57 28.86 5.88 -18.81
N ASP A 58 29.09 6.92 -18.03
CA ASP A 58 29.13 8.29 -18.54
C ASP A 58 29.61 9.20 -17.40
N GLN A 59 30.81 9.72 -17.62
CA GLN A 59 31.43 10.77 -16.81
C GLN A 59 30.72 12.07 -17.14
N VAL A 60 30.26 12.81 -16.14
CA VAL A 60 29.89 14.22 -16.31
C VAL A 60 30.92 15.05 -15.56
N GLU A 61 31.73 15.75 -16.35
CA GLU A 61 32.69 16.77 -15.93
C GLU A 61 31.96 17.92 -15.22
N VAL A 62 32.49 18.30 -14.05
CA VAL A 62 32.02 19.47 -13.29
C VAL A 62 32.82 20.67 -13.76
N ALA A 63 32.22 21.52 -14.60
CA ALA A 63 32.79 22.81 -14.95
C ALA A 63 32.50 23.84 -13.83
N LYS A 64 33.57 24.39 -13.26
CA LYS A 64 33.56 25.49 -12.30
C LYS A 64 33.46 26.82 -13.07
N VAL A 65 32.50 27.67 -12.75
CA VAL A 65 32.47 29.07 -13.24
C VAL A 65 32.30 30.03 -12.07
N GLU A 66 33.33 30.82 -11.82
CA GLU A 66 33.32 31.99 -10.94
C GLU A 66 32.95 33.24 -11.76
N GLY A 67 32.19 34.17 -11.14
CA GLY A 67 32.32 35.61 -11.42
C GLY A 67 31.20 36.35 -12.17
N LYS A 68 30.32 37.01 -11.39
CA LYS A 68 29.68 38.34 -11.55
C LYS A 68 29.09 38.77 -12.91
N SER A 69 27.77 39.05 -12.91
CA SER A 69 27.21 40.39 -13.25
C SER A 69 25.70 40.43 -12.97
N VAL A 70 25.25 41.48 -12.28
CA VAL A 70 23.83 41.75 -11.98
C VAL A 70 23.22 42.45 -13.19
N LEU A 71 22.38 41.73 -13.96
CA LEU A 71 21.53 42.33 -14.97
C LEU A 71 20.09 42.36 -14.45
N LYS A 72 19.57 43.57 -14.23
CA LYS A 72 18.15 43.81 -13.98
C LYS A 72 17.35 43.49 -15.25
N SER A 73 16.73 42.31 -15.28
CA SER A 73 15.78 41.93 -16.32
C SER A 73 14.36 42.19 -15.81
N SER A 74 13.71 43.22 -16.35
CA SER A 74 12.29 43.49 -16.15
C SER A 74 11.47 42.46 -16.93
N ILE A 75 11.15 41.34 -16.29
CA ILE A 75 10.18 40.36 -16.81
C ILE A 75 8.78 40.85 -16.40
N ALA A 76 7.94 41.16 -17.38
CA ALA A 76 6.52 41.41 -17.14
C ALA A 76 5.90 40.17 -16.45
N PRO A 77 5.01 40.34 -15.46
CA PRO A 77 4.39 39.22 -14.78
C PRO A 77 3.67 38.33 -15.81
N ALA A 78 3.97 37.03 -15.78
CA ALA A 78 3.30 36.05 -16.62
C ALA A 78 1.77 36.15 -16.43
N PRO A 79 0.98 36.03 -17.50
CA PRO A 79 -0.48 36.04 -17.39
C PRO A 79 -0.92 34.96 -16.40
N ALA A 80 -1.86 35.30 -15.52
CA ALA A 80 -2.41 34.36 -14.55
C ALA A 80 -2.89 33.09 -15.27
N PRO A 81 -2.61 31.89 -14.74
CA PRO A 81 -3.06 30.66 -15.37
C PRO A 81 -4.58 30.69 -15.52
N ALA A 82 -5.07 30.29 -16.69
CA ALA A 82 -6.50 30.19 -16.96
C ALA A 82 -7.18 29.35 -15.84
N PRO A 83 -8.43 29.67 -15.45
CA PRO A 83 -9.15 28.88 -14.45
C PRO A 83 -9.21 27.43 -14.94
N ALA A 84 -8.79 26.50 -14.07
CA ALA A 84 -8.83 25.08 -14.38
C ALA A 84 -10.26 24.69 -14.81
N PRO A 85 -10.41 23.81 -15.82
CA PRO A 85 -11.73 23.33 -16.22
C PRO A 85 -12.45 22.75 -15.01
N ALA A 86 -13.78 22.96 -14.94
CA ALA A 86 -14.60 22.43 -13.86
C ALA A 86 -14.32 20.92 -13.68
N ALA A 87 -13.98 20.52 -12.45
CA ALA A 87 -13.57 19.15 -12.16
C ALA A 87 -14.71 18.18 -12.52
N LYS A 88 -14.40 17.15 -13.31
CA LYS A 88 -15.34 16.06 -13.62
C LYS A 88 -15.86 15.46 -12.31
N PRO A 89 -17.17 15.22 -12.16
CA PRO A 89 -17.69 14.54 -10.96
C PRO A 89 -17.08 13.14 -10.85
N LEU A 90 -16.68 12.77 -9.63
CA LEU A 90 -16.06 11.48 -9.36
C LEU A 90 -17.06 10.34 -9.62
N CYS A 91 -16.71 9.43 -10.54
CA CYS A 91 -17.49 8.23 -10.84
C CYS A 91 -16.77 6.98 -10.30
N LEU A 92 -17.41 6.27 -9.37
CA LEU A 92 -16.82 5.09 -8.74
C LEU A 92 -16.74 3.88 -9.67
N ILE A 93 -17.69 3.76 -10.61
CA ILE A 93 -17.69 2.71 -11.62
C ILE A 93 -16.49 2.90 -12.56
N GLU A 94 -16.25 4.14 -13.01
CA GLU A 94 -15.08 4.45 -13.83
C GLU A 94 -13.77 4.15 -13.10
N ALA A 95 -13.63 4.53 -11.82
CA ALA A 95 -12.43 4.23 -11.03
C ALA A 95 -12.17 2.72 -10.91
N ARG A 96 -13.22 1.93 -10.68
CA ARG A 96 -13.15 0.47 -10.65
C ARG A 96 -12.72 -0.08 -12.01
N GLU A 97 -13.42 0.26 -13.09
CA GLU A 97 -13.12 -0.26 -14.44
C GLU A 97 -11.72 0.11 -14.89
N TYR A 98 -11.27 1.33 -14.57
CA TYR A 98 -9.92 1.80 -14.84
C TYR A 98 -8.87 0.93 -14.15
N ALA A 99 -9.04 0.67 -12.85
CA ALA A 99 -8.14 -0.20 -12.09
C ALA A 99 -8.16 -1.64 -12.64
N LEU A 100 -9.34 -2.21 -12.91
CA LEU A 100 -9.47 -3.56 -13.46
C LEU A 100 -8.75 -3.71 -14.81
N LYS A 101 -8.86 -2.70 -15.67
CA LYS A 101 -8.16 -2.67 -16.96
C LYS A 101 -6.65 -2.57 -16.77
N ALA A 102 -6.18 -1.71 -15.87
CA ALA A 102 -4.76 -1.52 -15.61
C ALA A 102 -4.08 -2.78 -15.04
N HIS A 103 -4.79 -3.51 -14.18
CA HIS A 103 -4.31 -4.74 -13.55
C HIS A 103 -4.74 -6.01 -14.32
N HIS A 104 -5.21 -5.89 -15.56
CA HIS A 104 -5.66 -7.03 -16.35
C HIS A 104 -4.51 -8.03 -16.59
N GLY A 105 -4.76 -9.30 -16.26
CA GLY A 105 -3.75 -10.37 -16.36
C GLY A 105 -2.72 -10.38 -15.22
N GLN A 106 -2.75 -9.42 -14.30
CA GLN A 106 -1.88 -9.45 -13.11
C GLN A 106 -2.39 -10.48 -12.11
N GLN A 107 -1.45 -11.20 -11.49
CA GLN A 107 -1.72 -12.16 -10.43
C GLN A 107 -1.04 -11.72 -9.12
N ARG A 108 -1.59 -12.15 -7.97
CA ARG A 108 -0.92 -11.99 -6.68
C ARG A 108 0.30 -12.91 -6.63
N ARG A 109 1.41 -12.39 -6.10
CA ARG A 109 2.71 -13.08 -6.01
C ARG A 109 2.63 -14.48 -5.38
N TYR A 110 1.83 -14.65 -4.34
CA TYR A 110 1.83 -15.87 -3.52
C TYR A 110 0.65 -16.81 -3.80
N THR A 111 -0.51 -16.29 -4.20
CA THR A 111 -1.72 -17.11 -4.39
C THR A 111 -2.02 -17.41 -5.86
N ALA A 112 -1.31 -16.76 -6.80
CA ALA A 112 -1.61 -16.76 -8.23
C ALA A 112 -3.04 -16.29 -8.59
N GLU A 113 -3.79 -15.78 -7.61
CA GLU A 113 -5.13 -15.27 -7.85
C GLU A 113 -5.10 -13.96 -8.66
N PRO A 114 -6.11 -13.71 -9.48
CA PRO A 114 -6.23 -12.44 -10.19
C PRO A 114 -6.15 -11.25 -9.23
N TYR A 115 -5.31 -10.26 -9.56
CA TYR A 115 -5.04 -9.12 -8.69
C TYR A 115 -6.28 -8.27 -8.40
N TRP A 116 -7.30 -8.31 -9.26
CA TRP A 116 -8.57 -7.63 -9.02
C TRP A 116 -9.27 -8.08 -7.74
N LYS A 117 -9.04 -9.31 -7.26
CA LYS A 117 -9.61 -9.78 -5.99
C LYS A 117 -9.11 -8.94 -4.82
N HIS A 118 -7.80 -8.66 -4.80
CA HIS A 118 -7.20 -7.77 -3.81
C HIS A 118 -7.81 -6.36 -3.88
N LEU A 119 -7.97 -5.81 -5.09
CA LEU A 119 -8.61 -4.50 -5.25
C LEU A 119 -10.05 -4.49 -4.72
N ALA A 120 -10.82 -5.55 -5.00
CA ALA A 120 -12.19 -5.71 -4.51
C ALA A 120 -12.25 -5.88 -2.99
N GLU A 121 -11.34 -6.64 -2.39
CA GLU A 121 -11.21 -6.78 -0.93
C GLU A 121 -10.94 -5.43 -0.27
N VAL A 122 -9.95 -4.67 -0.76
CA VAL A 122 -9.60 -3.36 -0.21
C VAL A 122 -10.77 -2.38 -0.35
N ALA A 123 -11.42 -2.34 -1.52
CA ALA A 123 -12.61 -1.51 -1.72
C ALA A 123 -13.79 -1.92 -0.82
N GLY A 124 -14.02 -3.22 -0.63
CA GLY A 124 -15.07 -3.75 0.25
C GLY A 124 -14.83 -3.43 1.73
N LEU A 125 -13.58 -3.51 2.19
CA LEU A 125 -13.18 -3.12 3.55
C LEU A 125 -13.39 -1.62 3.79
N VAL A 126 -13.01 -0.77 2.83
CA VAL A 126 -13.22 0.67 2.93
C VAL A 126 -14.71 1.02 2.89
N ALA A 127 -15.49 0.36 2.01
CA ALA A 127 -16.94 0.55 1.92
C ALA A 127 -17.68 0.13 3.19
N SER A 128 -17.15 -0.84 3.93
CA SER A 128 -17.72 -1.33 5.19
C SER A 128 -17.27 -0.52 6.41
N SER A 129 -16.32 0.42 6.23
CA SER A 129 -15.78 1.22 7.32
C SER A 129 -16.77 2.29 7.79
N SER A 130 -16.65 2.71 9.05
CA SER A 130 -17.47 3.79 9.63
C SER A 130 -17.19 5.17 9.01
N SER A 131 -16.05 5.29 8.33
CA SER A 131 -15.54 6.51 7.73
C SER A 131 -15.61 6.53 6.20
N VAL A 132 -16.46 5.69 5.62
CA VAL A 132 -16.61 5.55 4.17
C VAL A 132 -16.94 6.89 3.49
N THR A 133 -16.21 7.19 2.43
CA THR A 133 -16.48 8.31 1.52
C THR A 133 -16.35 7.84 0.06
N PRO A 134 -17.01 8.51 -0.91
CA PRO A 134 -16.80 8.21 -2.33
C PRO A 134 -15.33 8.31 -2.74
N ARG A 135 -14.61 9.31 -2.21
CA ARG A 135 -13.17 9.48 -2.45
C ARG A 135 -12.36 8.30 -1.92
N GLY A 136 -12.62 7.85 -0.68
CA GLY A 136 -11.97 6.68 -0.09
C GLY A 136 -12.18 5.40 -0.92
N ILE A 137 -13.40 5.17 -1.43
CA ILE A 137 -13.69 4.02 -2.30
C ILE A 137 -12.93 4.14 -3.63
N ALA A 138 -12.89 5.32 -4.25
CA ALA A 138 -12.11 5.53 -5.48
C ALA A 138 -10.61 5.30 -5.24
N LEU A 139 -10.07 5.82 -4.14
CA LEU A 139 -8.68 5.56 -3.74
C LEU A 139 -8.42 4.08 -3.50
N ALA A 140 -9.36 3.35 -2.89
CA ALA A 140 -9.23 1.91 -2.66
C ALA A 140 -9.05 1.13 -3.97
N TRP A 141 -9.82 1.47 -5.02
CA TRP A 141 -9.66 0.88 -6.34
C TRP A 141 -8.33 1.27 -7.00
N LEU A 142 -7.91 2.53 -6.85
CA LEU A 142 -6.78 3.09 -7.59
C LEU A 142 -5.43 2.96 -6.86
N HIS A 143 -5.40 2.52 -5.60
CA HIS A 143 -4.24 2.65 -4.70
C HIS A 143 -2.93 2.03 -5.24
N ALA A 144 -3.05 0.95 -6.00
CA ALA A 144 -1.92 0.18 -6.54
C ALA A 144 -1.60 0.52 -7.99
N THR A 145 -2.40 1.34 -8.67
CA THR A 145 -2.28 1.56 -10.12
C THR A 145 -0.91 2.11 -10.52
N VAL A 146 -0.38 3.11 -9.81
CA VAL A 146 0.94 3.69 -10.11
C VAL A 146 2.10 2.83 -9.60
N GLU A 147 1.88 2.03 -8.55
CA GLU A 147 2.94 1.20 -7.98
C GLU A 147 3.17 -0.08 -8.78
N GLU A 148 2.10 -0.66 -9.32
CA GLU A 148 2.10 -2.01 -9.90
C GLU A 148 1.86 -2.05 -11.41
N THR A 149 1.56 -0.91 -12.05
CA THR A 149 1.24 -0.84 -13.49
C THR A 149 2.06 0.27 -14.17
N SER A 150 1.88 0.44 -15.49
CA SER A 150 2.54 1.51 -16.26
C SER A 150 1.89 2.90 -16.11
N LEU A 151 0.81 3.01 -15.33
CA LEU A 151 0.10 4.27 -15.15
C LEU A 151 0.92 5.26 -14.31
N THR A 152 0.75 6.55 -14.61
CA THR A 152 1.43 7.63 -13.90
C THR A 152 0.46 8.46 -13.06
N LEU A 153 0.99 9.21 -12.08
CA LEU A 153 0.18 10.18 -11.33
C LEU A 153 -0.47 11.24 -12.23
N ARG A 154 0.13 11.55 -13.39
CA ARG A 154 -0.47 12.47 -14.37
C ARG A 154 -1.69 11.87 -15.05
N ASP A 155 -1.69 10.56 -15.30
CA ASP A 155 -2.86 9.87 -15.83
C ASP A 155 -4.01 9.89 -14.81
N ILE A 156 -3.70 9.60 -13.54
CA ILE A 156 -4.69 9.68 -12.47
C ILE A 156 -5.25 11.10 -12.30
N GLU A 157 -4.39 12.11 -12.32
CA GLU A 157 -4.81 13.51 -12.21
C GLU A 157 -5.69 13.95 -13.39
N ARG A 158 -5.33 13.56 -14.61
CA ARG A 158 -6.12 13.84 -15.82
C ARG A 158 -7.52 13.22 -15.74
N ASP A 159 -7.61 11.97 -15.29
CA ASP A 159 -8.84 11.19 -15.39
C ASP A 159 -9.77 11.36 -14.16
N PHE A 160 -9.19 11.62 -12.98
CA PHE A 160 -9.90 11.67 -11.69
C PHE A 160 -9.67 12.95 -10.86
N GLY A 161 -8.79 13.84 -11.32
CA GLY A 161 -8.49 15.11 -10.65
C GLY A 161 -7.41 15.01 -9.56
N ALA A 162 -6.92 16.19 -9.16
CA ALA A 162 -5.79 16.34 -8.23
C ALA A 162 -6.02 15.66 -6.87
N SER A 163 -7.24 15.75 -6.33
CA SER A 163 -7.56 15.16 -5.01
C SER A 163 -7.35 13.64 -4.95
N ILE A 164 -7.65 12.93 -6.05
CA ILE A 164 -7.42 11.49 -6.17
C ILE A 164 -5.95 11.21 -6.45
N ALA A 165 -5.32 11.96 -7.36
CA ALA A 165 -3.91 11.80 -7.67
C ALA A 165 -2.99 11.99 -6.45
N ASP A 166 -3.30 12.95 -5.57
CA ASP A 166 -2.56 13.18 -4.34
C ASP A 166 -2.76 12.05 -3.33
N GLY A 167 -3.98 11.50 -3.22
CA GLY A 167 -4.22 10.31 -2.39
C GLY A 167 -3.45 9.08 -2.90
N VAL A 168 -3.48 8.82 -4.22
CA VAL A 168 -2.70 7.74 -4.84
C VAL A 168 -1.20 7.95 -4.61
N ARG A 169 -0.68 9.17 -4.78
CA ARG A 169 0.71 9.53 -4.49
C ARG A 169 1.11 9.16 -3.05
N CYS A 170 0.24 9.44 -2.08
CA CYS A 170 0.49 9.08 -0.68
C CYS A 170 0.55 7.56 -0.48
N LEU A 171 -0.27 6.80 -1.21
CA LEU A 171 -0.36 5.34 -1.15
C LEU A 171 0.77 4.62 -1.92
N THR A 172 1.35 5.23 -2.94
CA THR A 172 2.39 4.61 -3.78
C THR A 172 3.79 4.63 -3.14
N GLY A 173 4.39 3.47 -2.88
CA GLY A 173 5.77 3.33 -2.41
C GLY A 173 6.83 3.87 -3.39
N SER A 174 8.09 3.97 -2.96
CA SER A 174 9.20 4.32 -3.85
C SER A 174 9.91 3.07 -4.38
N ALA A 175 9.97 2.93 -5.71
CA ALA A 175 10.71 1.89 -6.41
C ALA A 175 12.19 2.25 -6.69
N ASN A 176 12.67 3.43 -6.26
CA ASN A 176 14.03 3.88 -6.58
C ASN A 176 15.10 3.09 -5.78
N SER A 177 15.61 2.01 -6.37
CA SER A 177 16.61 1.12 -5.77
C SER A 177 17.94 1.79 -5.42
N ARG A 178 18.23 2.97 -5.96
CA ARG A 178 19.43 3.76 -5.59
C ARG A 178 19.34 4.33 -4.17
N ILE A 179 18.15 4.35 -3.58
CA ILE A 179 17.92 4.81 -2.21
C ILE A 179 17.79 3.58 -1.30
N PRO A 180 18.54 3.52 -0.17
CA PRO A 180 18.44 2.42 0.78
C PRO A 180 16.99 2.14 1.21
N ARG A 181 16.63 0.86 1.37
CA ARG A 181 15.26 0.44 1.72
C ARG A 181 14.74 1.16 2.96
N ALA A 182 15.53 1.23 4.02
CA ALA A 182 15.17 1.92 5.27
C ALA A 182 14.81 3.39 5.03
N ALA A 183 15.61 4.10 4.23
CA ALA A 183 15.34 5.51 3.89
C ALA A 183 14.07 5.66 3.02
N ARG A 184 13.82 4.74 2.07
CA ARG A 184 12.57 4.73 1.29
C ARG A 184 11.35 4.52 2.18
N LYS A 185 11.42 3.56 3.11
CA LYS A 185 10.34 3.25 4.05
C LYS A 185 10.09 4.39 5.03
N GLN A 186 11.14 5.06 5.53
CA GLN A 186 10.98 6.25 6.37
C GLN A 186 10.30 7.39 5.61
N ARG A 187 10.72 7.69 4.37
CA ARG A 187 10.07 8.72 3.54
C ARG A 187 8.60 8.40 3.28
N TYR A 188 8.30 7.12 3.02
CA TYR A 188 6.94 6.65 2.83
C TYR A 188 6.08 6.87 4.08
N ARG A 189 6.58 6.48 5.26
CA ARG A 189 5.89 6.73 6.54
C ARG A 189 5.68 8.21 6.83
N ASN A 190 6.66 9.07 6.57
CA ASN A 190 6.49 10.52 6.75
C ASN A 190 5.35 11.06 5.89
N ARG A 191 5.24 10.59 4.63
CA ARG A 191 4.14 10.99 3.74
C ARG A 191 2.80 10.42 4.21
N LEU A 192 2.76 9.17 4.66
CA LEU A 192 1.55 8.60 5.26
C LEU A 192 1.13 9.40 6.48
N ALA A 193 2.04 9.73 7.41
CA ALA A 193 1.74 10.48 8.62
C ALA A 193 1.08 11.84 8.37
N SER A 194 1.37 12.48 7.23
CA SER A 194 0.77 13.77 6.83
C SER A 194 -0.49 13.63 5.97
N ALA A 195 -0.93 12.40 5.68
CA ALA A 195 -2.06 12.15 4.80
C ALA A 195 -3.41 12.25 5.52
N ASP A 196 -4.46 12.40 4.73
CA ASP A 196 -5.82 12.50 5.24
C ASP A 196 -6.42 11.15 5.69
N LYS A 197 -7.61 11.25 6.30
CA LYS A 197 -8.37 10.11 6.82
C LYS A 197 -8.66 9.03 5.77
N ASP A 198 -9.04 9.40 4.55
CA ASP A 198 -9.35 8.40 3.51
C ASP A 198 -8.09 7.61 3.16
N VAL A 199 -6.95 8.29 2.99
CA VAL A 199 -5.67 7.63 2.70
C VAL A 199 -5.28 6.67 3.82
N HIS A 200 -5.42 7.08 5.08
CA HIS A 200 -5.17 6.20 6.21
C HIS A 200 -6.07 4.97 6.23
N THR A 201 -7.38 5.15 6.04
CA THR A 201 -8.36 4.06 5.99
C THR A 201 -8.07 3.09 4.84
N VAL A 202 -7.76 3.58 3.64
CA VAL A 202 -7.37 2.75 2.49
C VAL A 202 -6.08 1.99 2.77
N LYS A 203 -5.09 2.64 3.39
CA LYS A 203 -3.83 1.98 3.72
C LYS A 203 -4.03 0.85 4.74
N LEU A 204 -4.86 1.05 5.76
CA LEU A 204 -5.23 0.00 6.72
C LEU A 204 -5.92 -1.18 6.03
N ALA A 205 -6.88 -0.92 5.14
CA ALA A 205 -7.56 -1.97 4.37
C ALA A 205 -6.59 -2.78 3.49
N ASN A 206 -5.65 -2.10 2.80
CA ASN A 206 -4.60 -2.76 2.03
C ASN A 206 -3.69 -3.62 2.92
N ILE A 207 -3.27 -3.11 4.08
CA ILE A 207 -2.47 -3.88 5.04
C ILE A 207 -3.24 -5.12 5.51
N ALA A 208 -4.53 -5.00 5.83
CA ALA A 208 -5.38 -6.11 6.24
C ALA A 208 -5.46 -7.22 5.17
N SER A 209 -5.77 -6.87 3.91
CA SER A 209 -5.83 -7.85 2.80
C SER A 209 -4.50 -8.58 2.60
N ASN A 210 -3.37 -7.89 2.77
CA ASN A 210 -2.05 -8.55 2.66
C ASN A 210 -1.72 -9.46 3.85
N LEU A 211 -2.00 -9.00 5.09
CA LEU A 211 -1.72 -9.76 6.31
C LEU A 211 -2.48 -11.09 6.36
N ALA A 212 -3.68 -11.15 5.76
CA ALA A 212 -4.48 -12.38 5.69
C ALA A 212 -3.77 -13.57 5.03
N SER A 213 -2.74 -13.32 4.21
CA SER A 213 -2.04 -14.37 3.44
C SER A 213 -0.56 -14.52 3.79
N ILE A 214 0.13 -13.44 4.18
CA ILE A 214 1.61 -13.42 4.23
C ILE A 214 2.22 -14.48 5.16
N GLY A 215 1.64 -14.69 6.34
CA GLY A 215 2.19 -15.63 7.34
C GLY A 215 2.13 -17.09 6.92
N HIS A 216 1.33 -17.43 5.90
CA HIS A 216 1.25 -18.79 5.36
C HIS A 216 2.23 -19.02 4.20
N PHE A 217 2.38 -18.02 3.32
CA PHE A 217 3.10 -18.20 2.06
C PHE A 217 4.58 -17.79 2.11
N ASP A 218 4.97 -16.90 3.02
CA ASP A 218 6.35 -16.41 3.11
C ASP A 218 6.73 -16.10 4.58
N PRO A 219 6.83 -17.14 5.43
CA PRO A 219 6.99 -16.98 6.87
C PRO A 219 8.32 -16.33 7.27
N GLU A 220 9.40 -16.61 6.54
CA GLU A 220 10.72 -15.97 6.75
C GLU A 220 10.63 -14.47 6.48
N PHE A 221 10.14 -14.06 5.29
CA PHE A 221 9.96 -12.65 4.98
C PHE A 221 8.95 -11.95 5.90
N ALA A 222 7.92 -12.68 6.34
CA ALA A 222 6.94 -12.17 7.30
C ALA A 222 7.62 -11.70 8.59
N LEU A 223 8.42 -12.58 9.20
CA LEU A 223 9.10 -12.34 10.48
C LEU A 223 10.27 -11.36 10.35
N ASP A 224 11.11 -11.53 9.33
CA ASP A 224 12.35 -10.77 9.19
C ASP A 224 12.12 -9.30 8.81
N CYS A 225 11.03 -9.01 8.09
CA CYS A 225 10.86 -7.70 7.48
C CYS A 225 9.42 -7.20 7.46
N TYR A 226 8.48 -8.00 6.93
CA TYR A 226 7.18 -7.47 6.54
C TYR A 226 6.34 -7.01 7.73
N LEU A 227 6.27 -7.81 8.80
CA LEU A 227 5.45 -7.51 9.97
C LEU A 227 5.93 -6.25 10.69
N GLU A 228 7.24 -6.08 10.87
CA GLU A 228 7.80 -4.87 11.50
C GLU A 228 7.57 -3.63 10.63
N GLU A 229 7.75 -3.74 9.30
CA GLU A 229 7.43 -2.64 8.40
C GLU A 229 5.96 -2.22 8.49
N LYS A 230 5.03 -3.19 8.56
CA LYS A 230 3.60 -2.90 8.70
C LYS A 230 3.25 -2.33 10.06
N ARG A 231 3.89 -2.77 11.14
CA ARG A 231 3.74 -2.19 12.47
C ARG A 231 4.10 -0.70 12.47
N LEU A 232 5.24 -0.34 11.88
CA LEU A 232 5.69 1.05 11.77
C LEU A 232 4.81 1.89 10.84
N GLU A 233 4.29 1.31 9.75
CA GLU A 233 3.29 1.98 8.90
C GLU A 233 2.00 2.26 9.68
N VAL A 234 1.43 1.26 10.37
CA VAL A 234 0.18 1.43 11.16
C VAL A 234 0.32 2.48 12.24
N GLY A 235 1.49 2.58 12.89
CA GLY A 235 1.77 3.56 13.94
C GLY A 235 1.59 5.02 13.50
N VAL A 236 1.69 5.31 12.20
CA VAL A 236 1.49 6.68 11.67
C VAL A 236 0.09 6.92 11.10
N LEU A 237 -0.76 5.90 10.97
CA LEU A 237 -2.11 6.00 10.38
C LEU A 237 -3.16 6.48 11.41
N VAL A 238 -2.84 7.54 12.14
CA VAL A 238 -3.60 7.98 13.33
C VAL A 238 -5.04 8.37 13.02
N HIS A 239 -5.32 8.89 11.83
CA HIS A 239 -6.67 9.29 11.41
C HIS A 239 -7.52 8.17 10.78
N GLY A 240 -6.96 6.97 10.55
CA GLY A 240 -7.68 5.89 9.87
C GLY A 240 -8.82 5.30 10.72
N ASP A 241 -9.71 4.56 10.06
CA ASP A 241 -10.84 3.88 10.70
C ASP A 241 -10.42 2.94 11.86
N GLU A 242 -11.06 3.10 13.03
CA GLU A 242 -10.71 2.34 14.23
C GLU A 242 -11.03 0.83 14.10
N GLY A 243 -12.12 0.48 13.41
CA GLY A 243 -12.46 -0.92 13.17
C GLY A 243 -11.41 -1.61 12.30
N LEU A 244 -10.91 -0.93 11.27
CA LEU A 244 -9.79 -1.43 10.47
C LEU A 244 -8.47 -1.50 11.25
N LYS A 245 -8.20 -0.57 12.19
CA LYS A 245 -7.03 -0.68 13.07
C LYS A 245 -7.10 -1.94 13.93
N VAL A 246 -8.25 -2.24 14.53
CA VAL A 246 -8.47 -3.47 15.31
C VAL A 246 -8.29 -4.71 14.43
N LEU A 247 -8.88 -4.72 13.23
CA LEU A 247 -8.72 -5.82 12.27
C LEU A 247 -7.25 -6.05 11.89
N VAL A 248 -6.51 -4.98 11.56
CA VAL A 248 -5.10 -5.07 11.19
C VAL A 248 -4.26 -5.63 12.35
N ARG A 249 -4.51 -5.20 13.59
CA ARG A 249 -3.81 -5.73 14.78
C ARG A 249 -4.04 -7.24 14.94
N ARG A 250 -5.30 -7.68 14.82
CA ARG A 250 -5.66 -9.10 14.89
C ARG A 250 -4.95 -9.91 13.81
N LEU A 251 -5.06 -9.48 12.54
CA LEU A 251 -4.43 -10.16 11.41
C LEU A 251 -2.90 -10.16 11.48
N TRP A 252 -2.31 -9.12 12.07
CA TRP A 252 -0.87 -9.07 12.30
C TRP A 252 -0.42 -10.15 13.28
N LEU A 253 -1.15 -10.33 14.39
CA LEU A 253 -0.87 -11.38 15.37
C LEU A 253 -1.10 -12.78 14.77
N GLU A 254 -2.18 -12.97 14.02
CA GLU A 254 -2.44 -14.23 13.30
C GLU A 254 -1.32 -14.55 12.31
N ALA A 255 -0.86 -13.57 11.54
CA ALA A 255 0.23 -13.73 10.58
C ALA A 255 1.55 -14.07 11.30
N LYS A 256 1.86 -13.40 12.41
CA LYS A 256 3.03 -13.71 13.25
C LYS A 256 2.98 -15.15 13.77
N ASN A 257 1.86 -15.56 14.35
CA ASN A 257 1.70 -16.90 14.92
C ASN A 257 1.82 -17.98 13.85
N LYS A 258 1.18 -17.78 12.69
CA LYS A 258 1.31 -18.71 11.54
C LYS A 258 2.75 -18.82 11.04
N ALA A 259 3.45 -17.68 10.94
CA ALA A 259 4.84 -17.66 10.49
C ALA A 259 5.78 -18.35 11.49
N THR A 260 5.62 -18.09 12.79
CA THR A 260 6.42 -18.73 13.85
C THR A 260 6.21 -20.24 13.89
N ALA A 261 4.96 -20.70 13.81
CA ALA A 261 4.62 -22.12 13.83
C ALA A 261 5.26 -22.91 12.68
N HIS A 262 5.66 -22.24 11.58
CA HIS A 262 6.37 -22.88 10.49
C HIS A 262 7.80 -23.35 10.87
N PHE A 263 8.40 -22.73 11.88
CA PHE A 263 9.77 -23.01 12.33
C PHE A 263 9.82 -23.77 13.66
N GLU A 264 8.67 -24.02 14.29
CA GLU A 264 8.60 -24.88 15.47
C GLU A 264 8.84 -26.34 15.05
N PRO A 265 9.69 -27.09 15.78
CA PRO A 265 9.94 -28.48 15.45
C PRO A 265 8.65 -29.30 15.57
N VAL A 266 8.26 -29.97 14.49
CA VAL A 266 7.13 -30.90 14.48
C VAL A 266 7.51 -32.14 15.29
N GLY A 267 7.03 -32.21 16.54
CA GLY A 267 7.16 -33.39 17.39
C GLY A 267 8.39 -33.36 18.31
N ALA A 268 8.19 -32.82 19.51
CA ALA A 268 8.93 -33.20 20.70
C ALA A 268 7.97 -33.91 21.67
N GLU A 269 7.32 -34.98 21.20
CA GLU A 269 6.60 -35.95 22.04
C GLU A 269 6.83 -37.36 21.49
#